data_AF-A0A922JGR8-F1
#
_entry.id   AF-A0A922JGR8-F1
#
_cell.length_a   1.000
_cell.length_b   1.000
_cell.length_c   1.000
_cell.angle_alpha   90.00
_cell.angle_beta   90.00
_cell.angle_gamma   90.00
#
_symmetry.space_group_name_H-M   'P 1'
#
loop_
_entity.id
_entity.type
_entity.pdbx_description
1 polymer ?
#
loop_
_entity_poly.entity_id
_entity_poly.type
_entity_poly.pdbx_seq_one_letter_code
_entity_poly.pdbx_strand_id
1 'polypeptide(L)'
;MDRVPEFVLCLGNDVDWEDEKNCFQSISAALGIFYAMHPPMLPNPSGDGMQFYKKRKPLRNPEDEENTPENIGDDTTGENEIEQELLSEAETVWVQREWSIQHVLFPSMRLFFKPPSSMATNGTFVRVASLEKLYKIFERC
;
A
#
# COMPACT_ATOMS: atom_id res chain seq x y z
N MET A 1 6.63 11.10 6.30
CA MET A 1 7.65 11.68 5.38
C MET A 1 8.77 10.65 5.28
N ASP A 2 8.43 9.44 4.87
CA ASP A 2 9.20 8.27 5.30
C ASP A 2 10.33 7.93 4.32
N ARG A 3 10.35 8.62 3.17
CA ARG A 3 11.31 8.41 2.08
C ARG A 3 12.23 9.59 1.83
N VAL A 4 12.36 10.45 2.83
CA VAL A 4 13.35 11.53 2.83
C VAL A 4 14.77 10.97 2.61
N PRO A 5 15.20 9.85 3.23
CA PRO A 5 16.52 9.30 2.97
C PRO A 5 16.74 8.88 1.51
N GLU A 6 15.76 8.21 0.89
CA GLU A 6 15.80 7.82 -0.52
C GLU A 6 15.88 9.06 -1.43
N PHE A 7 15.09 10.09 -1.14
CA PHE A 7 15.12 11.34 -1.89
C PHE A 7 16.49 12.04 -1.83
N VAL A 8 17.10 12.11 -0.64
CA VAL A 8 18.44 12.70 -0.47
C VAL A 8 19.50 11.91 -1.24
N LEU A 9 19.40 10.58 -1.26
CA LEU A 9 20.29 9.73 -2.07
C LEU A 9 20.13 10.02 -3.57
N CYS A 10 18.90 10.12 -4.08
CA CYS A 10 18.65 10.48 -5.47
C CYS A 10 19.21 11.86 -5.83
N LEU A 11 19.10 12.85 -4.95
CA LEU A 11 19.68 14.18 -5.18
C LEU A 11 21.21 14.16 -5.28
N GLY A 12 21.87 13.29 -4.51
CA GLY A 12 23.33 13.18 -4.53
C GLY A 12 23.87 12.37 -5.70
N ASN A 13 23.17 11.31 -6.11
CA ASN A 13 23.68 10.33 -7.07
C ASN A 13 23.07 10.43 -8.47
N ASP A 14 21.77 10.75 -8.56
CA ASP A 14 21.01 10.62 -9.82
C ASP A 14 20.80 11.97 -10.52
N VAL A 15 21.02 13.08 -9.81
CA VAL A 15 20.90 14.44 -10.37
C VAL A 15 22.24 14.86 -10.98
N ASP A 16 22.19 15.22 -12.26
CA ASP A 16 23.30 15.87 -12.96
C ASP A 16 23.31 17.35 -12.61
N TRP A 17 24.31 17.80 -11.86
CA TRP A 17 24.43 19.21 -11.42
C TRP A 17 25.23 20.09 -12.39
N GLU A 18 25.81 19.51 -13.45
CA GLU A 18 26.70 20.22 -14.37
C GLU A 18 25.94 20.80 -15.58
N ASP A 19 24.96 20.07 -16.13
CA ASP A 19 24.13 20.55 -17.25
C ASP A 19 22.80 21.14 -16.76
N GLU A 20 22.56 22.43 -17.03
CA GLU A 20 21.36 23.17 -16.56
C GLU A 20 20.05 22.46 -16.91
N LYS A 21 19.92 22.00 -18.17
CA LYS A 21 18.67 21.41 -18.65
C LYS A 21 18.43 20.04 -18.02
N ASN A 22 19.44 19.18 -18.01
CA ASN A 22 19.35 17.87 -17.38
C ASN A 22 19.14 18.00 -15.87
N CYS A 23 19.81 18.94 -15.21
CA CYS A 23 19.65 19.26 -13.79
C CYS A 23 18.19 19.53 -13.42
N PHE A 24 17.52 20.45 -14.14
CA PHE A 24 16.11 20.74 -13.88
C PHE A 24 15.21 19.54 -14.14
N GLN A 25 15.51 18.75 -15.17
CA GLN A 25 14.73 17.56 -15.49
C GLN A 25 14.88 16.47 -14.41
N SER A 26 16.11 16.17 -13.97
CA SER A 26 16.39 15.15 -12.96
C SER A 26 15.89 15.55 -11.58
N ILE A 27 16.04 16.83 -11.18
CA ILE A 27 15.49 17.32 -9.91
C ILE A 27 13.97 17.25 -9.92
N SER A 28 13.33 17.68 -11.01
CA SER A 28 11.87 17.60 -11.14
C SER A 28 11.37 16.15 -11.09
N ALA A 29 12.12 15.21 -11.69
CA ALA A 29 11.81 13.79 -11.61
C ALA A 29 11.97 13.25 -10.17
N ALA A 30 13.06 13.60 -9.48
CA ALA A 30 13.28 13.20 -8.09
C ALA A 30 12.18 13.74 -7.15
N LEU A 31 11.79 15.01 -7.31
CA LEU A 31 10.66 15.58 -6.60
C LEU A 31 9.34 14.87 -6.93
N GLY A 32 9.10 14.56 -8.20
CA GLY A 32 7.94 13.81 -8.65
C GLY A 32 7.86 12.42 -8.01
N ILE A 33 8.99 11.71 -7.90
CA ILE A 33 9.07 10.42 -7.23
C ILE A 33 8.84 10.57 -5.72
N PHE A 34 9.42 11.58 -5.09
CA PHE A 34 9.27 11.81 -3.65
C PHE A 34 7.82 12.14 -3.26
N TYR A 35 7.13 12.98 -4.04
CA TYR A 35 5.73 13.38 -3.81
C TYR A 35 4.70 12.41 -4.41
N ALA A 36 5.12 11.41 -5.19
CA ALA A 36 4.19 10.41 -5.69
C ALA A 36 3.50 9.67 -4.52
N MET A 37 2.27 9.22 -4.76
CA MET A 37 1.50 8.58 -3.70
C MET A 37 1.88 7.10 -3.57
N HIS A 38 2.75 6.84 -2.62
CA HIS A 38 3.25 5.49 -2.36
C HIS A 38 2.31 4.68 -1.48
N PRO A 39 2.36 3.34 -1.56
CA PRO A 39 1.73 2.48 -0.58
C PRO A 39 2.29 2.80 0.83
N PRO A 40 1.45 2.80 1.87
CA PRO A 40 1.93 2.88 3.24
C PRO A 40 2.82 1.70 3.60
N MET A 41 3.67 1.87 4.62
CA MET A 41 4.53 0.78 5.11
C MET A 41 3.75 -0.33 5.80
N LEU A 42 2.62 0.02 6.43
CA LEU A 42 1.70 -0.96 7.02
C LEU A 42 0.87 -1.62 5.92
N PRO A 43 0.78 -2.96 5.89
CA PRO A 43 -0.03 -3.67 4.89
C PRO A 43 -1.51 -3.27 4.98
N ASN A 44 -2.29 -3.48 3.92
CA ASN A 44 -3.73 -3.19 3.99
C ASN A 44 -4.40 -4.20 4.93
N PRO A 45 -5.10 -3.76 6.00
CA PRO A 45 -5.79 -4.68 6.91
C PRO A 45 -6.99 -5.38 6.25
N SER A 46 -7.45 -4.92 5.08
CA SER A 46 -8.57 -5.52 4.34
C SER A 46 -8.21 -6.86 3.69
N GLY A 47 -9.13 -7.82 3.76
CA GLY A 47 -8.99 -9.14 3.12
C GLY A 47 -7.90 -10.00 3.78
N ASP A 48 -7.05 -10.62 2.96
CA ASP A 48 -5.99 -11.53 3.43
C ASP A 48 -4.89 -10.83 4.26
N GLY A 49 -4.83 -9.49 4.25
CA GLY A 49 -3.84 -8.71 4.99
C GLY A 49 -4.02 -8.71 6.52
N MET A 50 -5.16 -9.17 7.03
CA MET A 50 -5.41 -9.26 8.47
C MET A 50 -4.46 -10.22 9.20
N GLN A 51 -3.84 -11.15 8.48
CA GLN A 51 -2.88 -12.10 9.04
C GLN A 51 -1.61 -11.42 9.57
N PHE A 52 -1.23 -10.26 9.04
CA PHE A 52 -0.02 -9.53 9.46
C PHE A 52 -0.11 -8.95 10.86
N TYR A 53 -1.32 -8.80 11.39
CA TYR A 53 -1.60 -8.15 12.66
C TYR A 53 -1.94 -9.13 13.80
N LYS A 54 -1.83 -10.42 13.54
CA LYS A 54 -2.00 -11.45 14.57
C LYS A 54 -0.69 -11.57 15.35
N LYS A 55 -0.76 -11.52 16.68
CA LYS A 55 0.43 -11.74 17.51
C LYS A 55 1.03 -13.10 17.17
N ARG A 56 2.33 -13.12 16.88
CA ARG A 56 3.07 -14.39 16.82
C ARG A 56 3.22 -14.92 18.24
N LYS A 57 2.78 -16.14 18.51
CA LYS A 57 3.08 -16.81 19.78
C LYS A 57 4.62 -16.84 19.96
N PRO A 58 5.16 -16.50 21.13
CA PRO A 58 6.58 -16.74 21.40
C PRO A 58 6.84 -18.24 21.26
N LEU A 59 7.93 -18.59 20.57
CA LEU A 59 8.39 -19.97 20.42
C LEU A 59 8.68 -20.52 21.84
N ARG A 60 7.84 -21.42 22.34
CA ARG A 60 8.08 -22.11 23.61
C ARG A 60 9.21 -23.11 23.38
N ASN A 61 10.25 -23.08 24.20
CA ASN A 61 11.37 -24.02 24.11
C ASN A 61 10.85 -25.47 24.27
N PRO A 62 11.43 -26.48 23.59
CA PRO A 62 10.93 -27.85 23.61
C PRO A 62 11.19 -28.63 24.91
N GLU A 63 11.73 -28.00 25.96
CA GLU A 63 12.23 -28.72 27.15
C GLU A 63 11.26 -28.70 28.36
N ASP A 64 10.07 -28.13 28.22
CA ASP A 64 9.07 -28.05 29.32
C ASP A 64 7.85 -28.98 29.14
N GLU A 65 8.00 -30.11 28.43
CA GLU A 65 6.95 -31.16 28.32
C GLU A 65 7.32 -32.41 29.11
N GLU A 66 7.19 -32.38 30.44
CA GLU A 66 6.96 -33.60 31.23
C GLU A 66 6.27 -33.27 32.57
N ASN A 67 4.92 -33.22 32.55
CA ASN A 67 4.01 -33.82 33.56
C ASN A 67 2.54 -33.32 33.39
N THR A 68 1.75 -34.10 32.65
CA THR A 68 0.33 -34.58 32.85
C THR A 68 -0.74 -33.76 33.61
N PRO A 69 -2.07 -34.01 33.41
CA PRO A 69 -2.76 -34.88 32.43
C PRO A 69 -3.94 -34.22 31.65
N GLU A 70 -4.38 -34.96 30.63
CA GLU A 70 -5.53 -34.72 29.75
C GLU A 70 -6.85 -34.45 30.50
N ASN A 71 -7.57 -33.41 30.07
CA ASN A 71 -9.01 -33.27 30.28
C ASN A 71 -9.65 -32.82 28.97
N ILE A 72 -10.54 -33.66 28.43
CA ILE A 72 -11.28 -33.48 27.18
C ILE A 72 -12.41 -32.46 27.41
N GLY A 73 -12.44 -31.38 26.61
CA GLY A 73 -13.57 -30.47 26.54
C GLY A 73 -13.32 -29.24 25.67
N ASP A 74 -13.69 -29.34 24.38
CA ASP A 74 -13.99 -28.24 23.45
C ASP A 74 -12.88 -27.20 23.19
N ASP A 75 -11.89 -27.58 22.37
CA ASP A 75 -10.81 -26.71 21.87
C ASP A 75 -11.28 -25.84 20.70
N THR A 76 -12.23 -24.94 20.95
CA THR A 76 -12.60 -23.84 20.04
C THR A 76 -12.80 -22.55 20.82
N THR A 77 -11.73 -21.97 21.38
CA THR A 77 -11.68 -20.52 21.75
C THR A 77 -10.28 -20.13 22.26
N GLY A 78 -9.23 -20.46 21.51
CA GLY A 78 -7.90 -19.86 21.66
C GLY A 78 -7.67 -18.77 20.64
N GLU A 79 -8.58 -17.80 20.56
CA GLU A 79 -8.62 -16.79 19.49
C GLU A 79 -7.38 -15.90 19.51
N ASN A 80 -6.60 -15.99 18.43
CA ASN A 80 -5.82 -14.93 17.79
C ASN A 80 -5.87 -13.58 18.53
N GLU A 81 -5.00 -13.35 19.51
CA GLU A 81 -4.83 -11.99 20.04
C GLU A 81 -4.27 -11.11 18.92
N ILE A 82 -5.13 -10.25 18.41
CA ILE A 82 -4.80 -9.28 17.38
C ILE A 82 -4.09 -8.09 18.06
N GLU A 83 -3.03 -7.58 17.43
CA GLU A 83 -2.39 -6.32 17.83
C GLU A 83 -3.30 -5.14 17.47
N GLN A 84 -4.31 -4.91 18.32
CA GLN A 84 -5.38 -3.94 18.08
C GLN A 84 -4.87 -2.51 17.84
N GLU A 85 -3.81 -2.10 18.54
CA GLU A 85 -3.18 -0.79 18.36
C GLU A 85 -2.58 -0.66 16.95
N LEU A 86 -1.75 -1.61 16.53
CA LEU A 86 -1.12 -1.65 15.20
C LEU A 86 -2.16 -1.71 14.07
N LEU A 87 -3.26 -2.45 14.29
CA LEU A 87 -4.38 -2.46 13.35
C LEU A 87 -5.04 -1.11 13.22
N SER A 88 -5.38 -0.47 14.33
CA SER A 88 -6.04 0.84 14.32
C SER A 88 -5.18 1.88 13.60
N GLU A 89 -3.85 1.83 13.79
CA GLU A 89 -2.92 2.68 13.07
C GLU A 89 -2.96 2.40 11.56
N ALA A 90 -2.86 1.13 11.17
CA ALA A 90 -2.93 0.74 9.76
C ALA A 90 -4.24 1.20 9.10
N GLU A 91 -5.38 0.99 9.76
CA GLU A 91 -6.68 1.45 9.26
C GLU A 91 -6.69 2.96 9.03
N THR A 92 -6.24 3.74 10.02
CA THR A 92 -6.21 5.21 9.89
C THR A 92 -5.34 5.68 8.73
N VAL A 93 -4.17 5.04 8.54
CA VAL A 93 -3.23 5.37 7.46
C VAL A 93 -3.81 5.02 6.08
N TRP A 94 -4.45 3.85 5.95
CA TRP A 94 -5.08 3.46 4.69
C TRP A 94 -6.29 4.32 4.35
N VAL A 95 -7.16 4.62 5.33
CA VAL A 95 -8.29 5.54 5.16
C VAL A 95 -7.82 6.93 4.75
N GLN A 96 -6.77 7.45 5.39
CA GLN A 96 -6.20 8.75 5.04
C GLN A 96 -5.66 8.78 3.60
N ARG A 97 -5.03 7.68 3.16
CA ARG A 97 -4.55 7.52 1.79
C ARG A 97 -5.71 7.53 0.79
N GLU A 98 -6.73 6.71 1.01
CA GLU A 98 -7.92 6.64 0.14
C GLU A 98 -8.62 8.00 0.04
N TRP A 99 -8.78 8.69 1.17
CA TRP A 99 -9.35 10.02 1.20
C TRP A 99 -8.53 11.00 0.34
N SER A 100 -7.20 10.97 0.50
CA SER A 100 -6.28 11.83 -0.27
C SER A 100 -6.33 11.53 -1.77
N ILE A 101 -6.44 10.26 -2.16
CA ILE A 101 -6.62 9.87 -3.57
C ILE A 101 -7.88 10.51 -4.13
N GLN A 102 -9.00 10.30 -3.46
CA GLN A 102 -10.32 10.69 -3.95
C GLN A 102 -10.51 12.21 -3.97
N HIS A 103 -10.01 12.92 -2.96
CA HIS A 103 -10.36 14.32 -2.72
C HIS A 103 -9.23 15.31 -3.01
N VAL A 104 -7.98 14.85 -3.16
CA VAL A 104 -6.84 15.71 -3.48
C VAL A 104 -6.23 15.32 -4.82
N LEU A 105 -5.84 14.06 -4.98
CA LEU A 105 -5.08 13.61 -6.16
C LEU A 105 -5.95 13.63 -7.43
N PHE A 106 -7.10 12.94 -7.44
CA PHE A 106 -7.95 12.89 -8.63
C PHE A 106 -8.49 14.27 -9.06
N PRO A 107 -8.95 15.15 -8.15
CA PRO A 107 -9.34 16.50 -8.54
C PRO A 107 -8.20 17.29 -9.19
N SER A 108 -6.99 17.18 -8.65
CA SER A 108 -5.79 17.83 -9.20
C SER A 108 -5.40 17.25 -10.55
N MET A 109 -5.41 15.92 -10.71
CA MET A 109 -5.11 15.26 -11.97
C MET A 109 -6.09 15.67 -13.07
N ARG A 110 -7.39 15.77 -12.76
CA ARG A 110 -8.41 16.22 -13.72
C ARG A 110 -8.12 17.62 -14.30
N LEU A 111 -7.48 18.49 -13.52
CA LEU A 111 -7.19 19.87 -13.92
C LEU A 111 -5.81 20.04 -14.56
N PHE A 112 -4.79 19.32 -14.07
CA PHE A 112 -3.39 19.63 -14.39
C PHE A 112 -2.63 18.49 -15.08
N PHE A 113 -3.12 17.25 -15.04
CA PHE A 113 -2.39 16.11 -15.58
C PHE A 113 -2.54 16.02 -17.10
N LYS A 114 -1.41 16.05 -17.81
CA LYS A 114 -1.34 15.83 -19.26
C LYS A 114 -0.60 14.49 -19.52
N PRO A 115 -1.32 13.36 -19.62
CA PRO A 115 -0.68 12.06 -19.75
C PRO A 115 0.08 11.95 -21.09
N PRO A 116 1.35 11.52 -21.09
CA PRO A 116 2.06 11.21 -22.33
C PRO A 116 1.48 9.96 -23.00
N SER A 117 1.55 9.89 -24.33
CA SER A 117 0.99 8.78 -25.11
C SER A 117 1.57 7.41 -24.74
N SER A 118 2.81 7.37 -24.23
CA SER A 118 3.44 6.13 -23.76
C SER A 118 2.70 5.47 -22.60
N MET A 119 1.93 6.22 -21.80
CA MET A 119 1.13 5.68 -20.69
C MET A 119 -0.06 4.82 -21.15
N ALA A 120 -0.47 4.92 -22.43
CA ALA A 120 -1.54 4.10 -22.96
C ALA A 120 -1.08 2.66 -23.26
N THR A 121 0.23 2.43 -23.42
CA THR A 121 0.78 1.14 -23.86
C THR A 121 1.73 0.50 -22.85
N ASN A 122 2.30 1.26 -21.92
CA ASN A 122 3.27 0.76 -20.93
C ASN A 122 2.63 0.04 -19.72
N GLY A 123 1.30 -0.12 -19.70
CA GLY A 123 0.57 -0.74 -18.59
C GLY A 123 0.19 0.21 -17.45
N THR A 124 0.48 1.51 -17.54
CA THR A 124 0.01 2.49 -16.54
C THR A 124 -1.51 2.56 -16.46
N PHE A 125 -2.20 2.53 -17.61
CA PHE A 125 -3.66 2.47 -17.67
C PHE A 125 -4.11 1.19 -18.37
N VAL A 126 -4.89 0.37 -17.66
CA VAL A 126 -5.42 -0.91 -18.18
C VAL A 126 -6.94 -0.88 -18.14
N ARG A 127 -7.58 -1.17 -19.28
CA ARG A 127 -9.05 -1.30 -19.35
C ARG A 127 -9.46 -2.64 -18.75
N VAL A 128 -9.93 -2.61 -17.50
CA VAL A 128 -10.41 -3.81 -16.79
C VAL A 128 -11.81 -4.22 -17.25
N ALA A 129 -12.69 -3.25 -17.53
CA ALA A 129 -14.09 -3.51 -17.89
C ALA A 129 -14.62 -2.54 -18.95
N SER A 130 -15.80 -2.87 -19.49
CA SER A 130 -16.56 -2.01 -20.40
C SER A 130 -18.05 -2.12 -20.09
N LEU A 131 -18.72 -0.99 -19.87
CA LEU A 131 -20.16 -0.95 -19.62
C LEU A 131 -20.95 -1.58 -20.77
N GLU A 132 -20.56 -1.35 -22.02
CA GLU A 132 -21.20 -1.98 -23.21
C GLU A 132 -21.16 -3.50 -23.19
N LYS A 133 -20.11 -4.10 -22.60
CA LYS A 133 -19.99 -5.55 -22.46
C LYS A 133 -20.75 -6.03 -21.23
N LEU A 134 -20.71 -5.27 -20.14
CA LEU A 134 -21.41 -5.59 -18.90
C LEU A 134 -22.93 -5.55 -19.07
N TYR A 135 -23.48 -4.55 -19.76
CA TYR A 135 -24.93 -4.43 -19.99
C TYR A 135 -25.52 -5.50 -20.91
N LYS A 136 -24.69 -6.30 -21.61
CA LYS A 136 -25.16 -7.47 -22.37
C LYS A 136 -25.41 -8.70 -21.47
N ILE A 137 -24.86 -8.69 -20.27
CA ILE A 137 -24.91 -9.82 -19.33
C ILE A 137 -25.77 -9.44 -18.12
N PHE A 138 -25.60 -8.23 -17.60
CA PHE A 138 -26.30 -7.71 -16.44
C PHE A 138 -27.49 -6.84 -16.88
N GLU A 139 -28.63 -7.47 -17.09
CA GLU A 139 -29.91 -6.81 -17.37
C GLU A 139 -30.74 -6.61 -16.10
N ARG A 140 -31.72 -5.70 -16.15
CA ARG A 140 -32.69 -5.51 -15.06
C ARG A 140 -33.66 -6.68 -15.04
N CYS A 141 -34.04 -7.13 -13.84
CA CYS A 141 -35.11 -8.11 -13.64
C CYS A 141 -36.47 -7.60 -14.15
#